data_AF-A0A4U8Q727-F1
#
_entry.id   AF-A0A4U8Q727-F1
#
_cell.length_a   1.000
_cell.length_b   1.000
_cell.length_c   1.000
_cell.angle_alpha   90.00
_cell.angle_beta   90.00
_cell.angle_gamma   90.00
#
_symmetry.space_group_name_H-M   'P 1'
#
loop_
_entity.id
_entity.type
_entity.pdbx_description
1 polymer ?
#
loop_
_entity_poly.entity_id
_entity_poly.type
_entity_poly.pdbx_seq_one_letter_code
_entity_poly.pdbx_strand_id
1 'polypeptide(L)'
;MEIKKSILTNSSCYKTGRTITPQGIMTHSTATPGGTAKDFISYWNGDIDACTNYIIDDTGIYQLLPETHRSWHAGSPANDMYISYEICEPGTFSYNGQWQSMGNYDPSLPENIRYFRNVYEKAVWLSAYFCKKYGWKPDKEHVLCHYEGFLKGVATEHVDVTHWFPKHGKSMDTFRADVKAAMGNESKPENPKPEDPKPEENVQYYVQAGSFKDEKMANSLSAVLNKKGFQTFVKKVNKLYKIQAGAFRDRENAAKMVQKLKDAGFESFIIKKS
;
A
#
# COMPACT_ATOMS: atom_id res chain seq x y z
N MET A 1 6.36 -0.15 -8.03
CA MET A 1 6.29 1.12 -7.26
C MET A 1 7.69 1.74 -7.22
N GLU A 2 7.83 3.00 -6.82
CA GLU A 2 9.12 3.68 -6.71
C GLU A 2 9.51 3.89 -5.24
N ILE A 3 10.80 3.71 -4.93
CA ILE A 3 11.39 4.05 -3.63
C ILE A 3 12.03 5.44 -3.73
N LYS A 4 11.53 6.39 -2.95
CA LYS A 4 12.07 7.76 -2.86
C LYS A 4 13.21 7.78 -1.82
N LYS A 5 14.33 8.43 -2.11
CA LYS A 5 15.43 8.54 -1.15
C LYS A 5 15.28 9.76 -0.25
N SER A 6 15.38 9.56 1.06
CA SER A 6 15.35 10.59 2.10
C SER A 6 16.30 10.20 3.23
N ILE A 7 17.57 9.97 2.87
CA ILE A 7 18.58 9.41 3.78
C ILE A 7 18.83 10.35 4.97
N LEU A 8 18.73 9.81 6.19
CA LEU A 8 18.79 10.56 7.44
C LEU A 8 20.24 10.80 7.91
N THR A 9 21.02 11.57 7.15
CA THR A 9 22.46 11.76 7.42
C THR A 9 22.78 12.44 8.76
N ASN A 10 21.81 13.13 9.38
CA ASN A 10 21.98 13.75 10.69
C ASN A 10 21.58 12.82 11.85
N SER A 11 20.91 11.70 11.58
CA SER A 11 20.50 10.71 12.58
C SER A 11 21.70 10.14 13.35
N SER A 12 21.59 10.02 14.67
CA SER A 12 22.60 9.35 15.51
C SER A 12 22.80 7.88 15.09
N CYS A 13 21.71 7.21 14.71
CA CYS A 13 21.76 5.87 14.13
C CYS A 13 22.55 5.80 12.82
N TYR A 14 22.32 6.74 11.89
CA TYR A 14 23.09 6.82 10.65
C TYR A 14 24.58 7.04 10.92
N LYS A 15 24.91 7.99 11.80
CA LYS A 15 26.30 8.34 12.14
C LYS A 15 27.08 7.22 12.81
N THR A 16 26.39 6.27 13.45
CA THR A 16 27.04 5.10 14.07
C THR A 16 27.69 4.18 13.03
N GLY A 17 27.22 4.18 11.77
CA GLY A 17 27.91 3.50 10.67
C GLY A 17 27.94 1.97 10.73
N ARG A 18 27.13 1.35 11.60
CA ARG A 18 27.06 -0.11 11.71
C ARG A 18 26.25 -0.71 10.56
N THR A 19 26.67 -1.86 10.07
CA THR A 19 26.02 -2.59 8.99
C THR A 19 25.57 -3.98 9.43
N ILE A 20 24.66 -4.57 8.65
CA ILE A 20 24.15 -5.93 8.82
C ILE A 20 24.30 -6.72 7.51
N THR A 21 24.27 -8.04 7.62
CA THR A 21 23.90 -8.92 6.51
C THR A 21 22.43 -9.28 6.70
N PRO A 22 21.50 -8.71 5.90
CA PRO A 22 20.08 -8.95 6.09
C PRO A 22 19.72 -10.43 6.02
N GLN A 23 18.91 -10.88 6.96
CA GLN A 23 18.33 -12.22 7.04
C GLN A 23 16.83 -12.22 6.73
N GLY A 24 16.23 -11.03 6.61
CA GLY A 24 14.83 -10.85 6.29
C GLY A 24 14.43 -9.39 6.38
N ILE A 25 13.12 -9.15 6.43
CA ILE A 25 12.48 -7.86 6.58
C ILE A 25 11.44 -7.88 7.70
N MET A 26 11.43 -6.83 8.53
CA MET A 26 10.52 -6.65 9.64
C MET A 26 9.53 -5.50 9.38
N THR A 27 8.25 -5.85 9.45
CA THR A 27 7.10 -4.96 9.26
C THR A 27 6.72 -4.30 10.57
N HIS A 28 6.62 -2.98 10.56
CA HIS A 28 6.15 -2.18 11.69
C HIS A 28 4.99 -1.26 11.32
N SER A 29 4.33 -0.71 12.33
CA SER A 29 3.52 0.50 12.18
C SER A 29 3.83 1.50 13.28
N THR A 30 3.66 2.79 12.96
CA THR A 30 4.32 3.88 13.67
C THR A 30 3.80 4.16 15.09
N ALA A 31 2.74 3.47 15.52
CA ALA A 31 2.01 3.76 16.75
C ALA A 31 1.63 5.26 16.92
N THR A 32 1.56 6.02 15.83
CA THR A 32 1.34 7.47 15.83
C THR A 32 0.21 7.77 14.87
N PRO A 33 -1.05 7.84 15.36
CA PRO A 33 -2.20 8.09 14.51
C PRO A 33 -2.06 9.43 13.78
N GLY A 34 -2.11 9.39 12.45
CA GLY A 34 -2.02 10.59 11.61
C GLY A 34 -0.61 11.13 11.40
N GLY A 35 0.42 10.49 11.97
CA GLY A 35 1.81 10.82 11.67
C GLY A 35 2.16 10.48 10.22
N THR A 36 2.81 11.40 9.52
CA THR A 36 3.17 11.25 8.09
C THR A 36 4.63 10.87 7.91
N ALA A 37 5.01 10.35 6.74
CA ALA A 37 6.42 10.05 6.46
C ALA A 37 7.29 11.31 6.61
N LYS A 38 6.76 12.50 6.27
CA LYS A 38 7.45 13.77 6.44
C LYS A 38 7.77 14.07 7.91
N ASP A 39 6.83 13.81 8.82
CA ASP A 39 7.02 14.07 10.25
C ASP A 39 8.13 13.18 10.81
N PHE A 40 8.11 11.89 10.47
CA PHE A 40 9.12 10.92 10.89
C PHE A 40 10.49 11.16 10.25
N ILE A 41 10.54 11.52 8.96
CA ILE A 41 11.79 11.92 8.29
C ILE A 41 12.42 13.11 9.03
N SER A 42 11.61 14.11 9.39
CA SER A 42 12.11 15.26 10.15
C SER A 42 12.58 14.87 11.55
N TYR A 43 11.81 14.04 12.25
CA TYR A 43 12.07 13.66 13.64
C TYR A 43 13.29 12.74 13.79
N TRP A 44 13.36 11.65 13.01
CA TRP A 44 14.47 10.68 13.10
C TRP A 44 15.78 11.18 12.50
N ASN A 45 15.78 12.29 11.75
CA ASN A 45 17.00 12.95 11.27
C ASN A 45 17.68 13.82 12.35
N GLY A 46 17.66 13.35 13.59
CA GLY A 46 18.23 14.04 14.75
C GLY A 46 18.86 13.06 15.74
N ASP A 47 19.09 13.52 16.97
CA ASP A 47 19.63 12.68 18.05
C ASP A 47 18.51 11.90 18.73
N ILE A 48 18.03 10.86 18.04
CA ILE A 48 16.94 9.98 18.47
C ILE A 48 17.45 8.55 18.56
N ASP A 49 17.09 7.86 19.64
CA ASP A 49 17.41 6.44 19.88
C ASP A 49 16.42 5.50 19.17
N ALA A 50 16.11 5.81 17.91
CA ALA A 50 15.26 5.01 17.04
C ALA A 50 15.50 5.40 15.57
N CYS A 51 15.48 4.40 14.69
CA CYS A 51 15.56 4.60 13.24
C CYS A 51 15.09 3.33 12.53
N THR A 52 14.67 3.47 11.27
CA THR A 52 14.25 2.36 10.42
C THR A 52 14.84 2.52 9.02
N ASN A 53 14.97 1.46 8.22
CA ASN A 53 15.51 1.59 6.86
C ASN A 53 14.52 2.27 5.90
N TYR A 54 13.21 2.06 6.10
CA TYR A 54 12.17 2.64 5.25
C TYR A 54 10.95 3.11 6.04
N ILE A 55 10.22 4.07 5.49
CA ILE A 55 8.88 4.44 5.96
C ILE A 55 7.88 4.51 4.81
N ILE A 56 6.64 4.13 5.08
CA ILE A 56 5.53 4.06 4.14
C ILE A 56 4.39 4.91 4.67
N ASP A 57 3.85 5.79 3.83
CA ASP A 57 2.57 6.45 4.05
C ASP A 57 1.73 6.43 2.75
N ASP A 58 0.61 7.15 2.72
CA ASP A 58 -0.27 7.24 1.55
C ASP A 58 0.39 7.92 0.34
N THR A 59 1.48 8.67 0.55
CA THR A 59 2.22 9.41 -0.49
C THR A 59 3.37 8.62 -1.12
N GLY A 60 3.89 7.58 -0.46
CA GLY A 60 4.99 6.79 -1.03
C GLY A 60 5.71 5.83 -0.09
N ILE A 61 6.82 5.29 -0.61
CA ILE A 61 7.82 4.51 0.12
C ILE A 61 9.09 5.35 0.15
N TYR A 62 9.63 5.62 1.33
CA TYR A 62 10.80 6.47 1.53
C TYR A 62 11.93 5.65 2.17
N GLN A 63 13.09 5.61 1.53
CA GLN A 63 14.31 5.03 2.09
C GLN A 63 14.98 6.06 3.00
N LEU A 64 15.14 5.68 4.26
CA LEU A 64 15.67 6.53 5.34
C LEU A 64 17.12 6.19 5.69
N LEU A 65 17.51 4.93 5.55
CA LEU A 65 18.89 4.47 5.73
C LEU A 65 19.32 3.63 4.53
N PRO A 66 20.64 3.50 4.29
CA PRO A 66 21.13 2.47 3.39
C PRO A 66 20.55 1.10 3.79
N GLU A 67 20.26 0.28 2.80
CA GLU A 67 19.60 -1.02 2.98
C GLU A 67 20.31 -1.94 3.98
N THR A 68 21.64 -1.97 3.93
CA THR A 68 22.48 -2.79 4.83
C THR A 68 22.90 -2.04 6.09
N HIS A 69 22.38 -0.83 6.32
CA HIS A 69 22.65 -0.10 7.56
C HIS A 69 21.84 -0.70 8.69
N ARG A 70 22.50 -0.93 9.83
CA ARG A 70 21.86 -1.44 11.04
C ARG A 70 20.91 -0.39 11.61
N SER A 71 19.61 -0.65 11.56
CA SER A 71 18.60 0.23 12.16
C SER A 71 18.40 -0.09 13.66
N TRP A 72 17.67 0.78 14.37
CA TRP A 72 17.33 0.70 15.80
C TRP A 72 15.81 0.64 15.90
N HIS A 73 15.25 -0.50 15.51
CA HIS A 73 13.82 -0.64 15.21
C HIS A 73 13.08 -1.60 16.15
N ALA A 74 13.75 -2.64 16.67
CA ALA A 74 13.08 -3.72 17.39
C ALA A 74 13.87 -4.27 18.60
N GLY A 75 14.94 -3.57 18.99
CA GLY A 75 15.92 -4.11 19.95
C GLY A 75 16.83 -5.17 19.32
N SER A 76 17.81 -5.64 20.09
CA SER A 76 18.75 -6.67 19.62
C SER A 76 18.29 -8.05 20.14
N PRO A 77 18.43 -9.13 19.36
CA PRO A 77 19.22 -9.25 18.13
C PRO A 77 18.54 -8.80 16.81
N ALA A 78 17.24 -8.47 16.79
CA ALA A 78 16.54 -8.11 15.55
C ALA A 78 17.20 -6.96 14.75
N ASN A 79 17.69 -5.92 15.45
CA ASN A 79 18.43 -4.82 14.86
C ASN A 79 19.66 -5.26 14.05
N ASP A 80 20.27 -6.40 14.39
CA ASP A 80 21.45 -6.95 13.71
C ASP A 80 21.08 -7.91 12.55
N MET A 81 19.79 -8.20 12.35
CA MET A 81 19.30 -9.26 11.47
C MET A 81 18.39 -8.77 10.35
N TYR A 82 17.54 -7.77 10.58
CA TYR A 82 16.44 -7.47 9.67
C TYR A 82 16.54 -6.08 9.05
N ILE A 83 16.16 -5.98 7.78
CA ILE A 83 15.78 -4.70 7.19
C ILE A 83 14.45 -4.30 7.82
N SER A 84 14.28 -3.05 8.23
CA SER A 84 13.06 -2.60 8.88
C SER A 84 12.30 -1.58 8.04
N TYR A 85 10.97 -1.60 8.15
CA TYR A 85 10.15 -0.49 7.66
C TYR A 85 8.95 -0.21 8.56
N GLU A 86 8.56 1.07 8.59
CA GLU A 86 7.43 1.58 9.35
C GLU A 86 6.27 1.95 8.43
N ILE A 87 5.06 1.54 8.78
CA ILE A 87 3.82 1.95 8.10
C ILE A 87 3.13 3.03 8.94
N CYS A 88 2.99 4.23 8.39
CA CYS A 88 2.22 5.31 9.01
C CYS A 88 0.75 4.88 9.22
N GLU A 89 0.21 5.22 10.39
CA GLU A 89 -1.16 4.87 10.79
C GLU A 89 -2.14 6.00 10.47
N PRO A 90 -3.42 5.69 10.17
CA PRO A 90 -4.42 6.71 9.82
C PRO A 90 -4.72 7.63 11.01
N GLY A 91 -5.08 8.89 10.74
CA GLY A 91 -5.41 9.88 11.79
C GLY A 91 -6.81 9.74 12.40
N THR A 92 -7.60 8.75 12.01
CA THR A 92 -9.03 8.64 12.39
C THR A 92 -9.27 7.93 13.73
N PHE A 93 -8.24 7.78 14.57
CA PHE A 93 -8.34 7.06 15.82
C PHE A 93 -7.37 7.59 16.86
N SER A 94 -7.50 7.11 18.09
CA SER A 94 -6.54 7.35 19.17
C SER A 94 -6.33 6.07 19.95
N TYR A 95 -5.15 5.86 20.50
CA TYR A 95 -4.88 4.67 21.31
C TYR A 95 -5.65 4.71 22.64
N ASN A 96 -6.23 3.58 23.03
CA ASN A 96 -6.85 3.39 24.35
C ASN A 96 -5.93 2.55 25.26
N GLY A 97 -4.92 3.18 25.87
CA GLY A 97 -3.94 2.51 26.73
C GLY A 97 -2.53 2.45 26.11
N GLN A 98 -1.72 1.46 26.50
CA GLN A 98 -0.32 1.31 26.09
C GLN A 98 -0.16 0.85 24.63
N TRP A 99 -0.63 1.62 23.65
CA TRP A 99 -0.34 1.41 22.21
C TRP A 99 -0.76 0.04 21.63
N GLN A 100 -1.58 -0.74 22.35
CA GLN A 100 -1.96 -2.11 21.97
C GLN A 100 -3.28 -2.18 21.20
N SER A 101 -4.11 -1.15 21.26
CA SER A 101 -5.43 -1.14 20.63
C SER A 101 -5.77 0.23 20.02
N MET A 102 -6.20 0.19 18.76
CA MET A 102 -6.69 1.37 18.04
C MET A 102 -8.11 1.72 18.53
N GLY A 103 -8.20 2.64 19.49
CA GLY A 103 -9.47 3.09 20.08
C GLY A 103 -10.32 3.90 19.09
N ASN A 104 -11.62 3.58 19.04
CA ASN A 104 -12.61 4.20 18.13
C ASN A 104 -12.25 4.09 16.63
N TYR A 105 -11.32 3.20 16.26
CA TYR A 105 -11.02 2.95 14.85
C TYR A 105 -12.14 2.14 14.18
N ASP A 106 -12.81 2.74 13.21
CA ASP A 106 -13.79 2.07 12.37
C ASP A 106 -13.16 1.63 11.04
N PRO A 107 -12.87 0.32 10.85
CA PRO A 107 -12.28 -0.19 9.61
C PRO A 107 -13.27 -0.19 8.42
N SER A 108 -14.57 0.03 8.66
CA SER A 108 -15.59 0.07 7.61
C SER A 108 -15.68 1.43 6.91
N LEU A 109 -15.12 2.50 7.51
CA LEU A 109 -15.11 3.83 6.94
C LEU A 109 -14.34 3.84 5.59
N PRO A 110 -14.90 4.46 4.53
CA PRO A 110 -14.28 4.47 3.20
C PRO A 110 -12.83 5.02 3.18
N GLU A 111 -12.53 6.01 4.01
CA GLU A 111 -11.19 6.58 4.18
C GLU A 111 -10.21 5.59 4.80
N ASN A 112 -10.64 4.79 5.78
CA ASN A 112 -9.80 3.79 6.44
C ASN A 112 -9.53 2.59 5.55
N ILE A 113 -10.54 2.14 4.80
CA ILE A 113 -10.38 1.11 3.77
C ILE A 113 -9.38 1.58 2.70
N ARG A 114 -9.53 2.82 2.21
CA ARG A 114 -8.65 3.38 1.17
C ARG A 114 -7.23 3.53 1.67
N TYR A 115 -7.05 4.10 2.86
CA TYR A 115 -5.75 4.34 3.46
C TYR A 115 -5.03 3.02 3.72
N PHE A 116 -5.67 2.08 4.44
CA PHE A 116 -5.10 0.78 4.74
C PHE A 116 -4.69 0.03 3.46
N ARG A 117 -5.59 -0.07 2.46
CA ARG A 117 -5.26 -0.74 1.19
C ARG A 117 -4.03 -0.13 0.54
N ASN A 118 -3.95 1.20 0.48
CA ASN A 118 -2.85 1.90 -0.17
C ASN A 118 -1.50 1.61 0.50
N VAL A 119 -1.43 1.70 1.83
CA VAL A 119 -0.16 1.45 2.55
C VAL A 119 0.17 -0.05 2.64
N TYR A 120 -0.85 -0.91 2.72
CA TYR A 120 -0.69 -2.36 2.70
C TYR A 120 -0.13 -2.85 1.36
N GLU A 121 -0.64 -2.36 0.23
CA GLU A 121 -0.11 -2.68 -1.11
C GLU A 121 1.36 -2.26 -1.25
N LYS A 122 1.76 -1.11 -0.67
CA LYS A 122 3.16 -0.67 -0.64
C LYS A 122 4.04 -1.57 0.22
N ALA A 123 3.55 -1.96 1.39
CA ALA A 123 4.25 -2.88 2.29
C ALA A 123 4.46 -4.26 1.63
N VAL A 124 3.42 -4.78 0.96
CA VAL A 124 3.49 -6.03 0.17
C VAL A 124 4.52 -5.90 -0.95
N TRP A 125 4.47 -4.81 -1.71
CA TRP A 125 5.41 -4.59 -2.81
C TRP A 125 6.87 -4.47 -2.32
N LEU A 126 7.10 -3.72 -1.24
CA LEU A 126 8.44 -3.56 -0.66
C LEU A 126 8.99 -4.90 -0.15
N SER A 127 8.17 -5.67 0.57
CA SER A 127 8.56 -6.99 1.05
C SER A 127 8.85 -7.97 -0.10
N ALA A 128 8.06 -7.92 -1.17
CA ALA A 128 8.29 -8.74 -2.37
C ALA A 128 9.57 -8.35 -3.11
N TYR A 129 9.85 -7.04 -3.21
CA TYR A 129 11.10 -6.51 -3.77
C TYR A 129 12.31 -7.09 -3.04
N PHE A 130 12.29 -7.09 -1.71
CA PHE A 130 13.37 -7.65 -0.91
C PHE A 130 13.48 -9.16 -0.98
N CYS A 131 12.36 -9.87 -0.93
CA CYS A 131 12.37 -11.33 -1.09
C CYS A 131 12.98 -11.73 -2.44
N LYS A 132 12.65 -11.02 -3.53
CA LYS A 132 13.27 -11.25 -4.84
C LYS A 132 14.76 -10.94 -4.84
N LYS A 133 15.14 -9.77 -4.33
CA LYS A 133 16.52 -9.28 -4.33
C LYS A 133 17.47 -10.23 -3.60
N TYR A 134 17.05 -10.79 -2.47
CA TYR A 134 17.86 -11.67 -1.64
C TYR A 134 17.56 -13.16 -1.81
N GLY A 135 16.62 -13.53 -2.68
CA GLY A 135 16.20 -14.92 -2.87
C GLY A 135 15.47 -15.52 -1.66
N TRP A 136 14.90 -14.68 -0.79
CA TRP A 136 14.14 -15.14 0.36
C TRP A 136 12.77 -15.65 -0.04
N LYS A 137 12.27 -16.63 0.72
CA LYS A 137 10.87 -17.03 0.67
C LYS A 137 10.05 -16.12 1.59
N PRO A 138 8.82 -15.73 1.22
CA PRO A 138 7.96 -14.97 2.10
C PRO A 138 7.35 -15.89 3.17
N ASP A 139 8.17 -16.28 4.14
CA ASP A 139 7.84 -17.16 5.25
C ASP A 139 8.15 -16.48 6.60
N LYS A 140 7.95 -17.22 7.70
CA LYS A 140 8.16 -16.72 9.07
C LYS A 140 9.63 -16.57 9.46
N GLU A 141 10.57 -16.92 8.57
CA GLU A 141 12.01 -16.70 8.78
C GLU A 141 12.46 -15.38 8.19
N HIS A 142 11.88 -14.97 7.07
CA HIS A 142 12.34 -13.80 6.31
C HIS A 142 11.36 -12.64 6.27
N VAL A 143 10.06 -12.85 6.51
CA VAL A 143 9.04 -11.78 6.50
C VAL A 143 8.22 -11.85 7.79
N LEU A 144 8.60 -11.00 8.75
CA LEU A 144 8.01 -10.95 10.08
C LEU A 144 7.41 -9.56 10.36
N CYS A 145 6.50 -9.47 11.32
CA CYS A 145 6.24 -8.22 12.02
C CYS A 145 6.96 -8.19 13.37
N HIS A 146 6.96 -7.03 14.04
CA HIS A 146 7.58 -6.89 15.37
C HIS A 146 7.09 -7.96 16.35
N TYR A 147 5.77 -8.18 16.42
CA TYR A 147 5.18 -9.18 17.31
C TYR A 147 5.67 -10.61 17.04
N GLU A 148 5.80 -11.01 15.76
CA GLU A 148 6.37 -12.32 15.42
C GLU A 148 7.85 -12.40 15.82
N GLY A 149 8.61 -11.30 15.72
CA GLY A 149 9.97 -11.19 16.25
C GLY A 149 10.03 -11.35 17.77
N PHE A 150 9.10 -10.75 18.51
CA PHE A 150 8.97 -10.91 19.96
C PHE A 150 8.71 -12.38 20.33
N LEU A 151 7.75 -13.02 19.67
CA LEU A 151 7.43 -14.44 19.89
C LEU A 151 8.62 -15.37 19.59
N LYS A 152 9.51 -14.98 18.67
CA LYS A 152 10.76 -15.70 18.36
C LYS A 152 11.90 -15.37 19.34
N GLY A 153 11.70 -14.46 20.28
CA GLY A 153 12.72 -14.03 21.25
C GLY A 153 13.82 -13.16 20.65
N VAL A 154 13.58 -12.52 19.50
CA VAL A 154 14.58 -11.69 18.80
C VAL A 154 14.29 -10.19 18.87
N ALA A 155 13.07 -9.80 19.25
CA ALA A 155 12.62 -8.41 19.33
C ALA A 155 11.96 -8.08 20.68
N THR A 156 11.82 -6.80 20.97
CA THR A 156 11.08 -6.27 22.12
C THR A 156 9.58 -6.54 22.06
N GLU A 157 8.86 -6.38 23.18
CA GLU A 157 7.47 -6.81 23.37
C GLU A 157 6.38 -5.96 22.69
N HIS A 158 6.63 -5.44 21.49
CA HIS A 158 5.65 -4.65 20.74
C HIS A 158 4.73 -5.55 19.89
N VAL A 159 3.50 -5.08 19.65
CA VAL A 159 2.43 -5.88 19.03
C VAL A 159 2.15 -5.53 17.57
N ASP A 160 2.83 -4.53 17.01
CA ASP A 160 2.66 -4.13 15.63
C ASP A 160 3.04 -5.26 14.65
N VAL A 161 2.29 -5.48 13.58
CA VAL A 161 1.09 -4.75 13.08
C VAL A 161 -0.23 -5.45 13.46
N THR A 162 -0.19 -6.34 14.46
CA THR A 162 -1.29 -7.27 14.77
C THR A 162 -2.51 -6.59 15.40
N HIS A 163 -2.36 -5.37 15.92
CA HIS A 163 -3.47 -4.53 16.39
C HIS A 163 -4.27 -3.92 15.24
N TRP A 164 -3.68 -3.79 14.04
CA TRP A 164 -4.27 -3.07 12.91
C TRP A 164 -4.70 -3.98 11.75
N PHE A 165 -3.81 -4.84 11.24
CA PHE A 165 -4.09 -5.66 10.06
C PHE A 165 -5.38 -6.50 10.18
N PRO A 166 -5.66 -7.17 11.32
CA PRO A 166 -6.88 -7.96 11.49
C PRO A 166 -8.17 -7.16 11.35
N LYS A 167 -8.15 -5.86 11.65
CA LYS A 167 -9.33 -4.98 11.47
C LYS A 167 -9.74 -4.86 10.00
N HIS A 168 -8.82 -5.14 9.07
CA HIS A 168 -9.06 -5.18 7.62
C HIS A 168 -9.09 -6.61 7.05
N GLY A 169 -9.28 -7.62 7.91
CA GLY A 169 -9.29 -9.02 7.49
C GLY A 169 -7.94 -9.54 7.00
N LYS A 170 -6.84 -8.91 7.42
CA LYS A 170 -5.47 -9.33 7.10
C LYS A 170 -4.75 -9.87 8.33
N SER A 171 -3.90 -10.86 8.13
CA SER A 171 -2.92 -11.36 9.10
C SER A 171 -1.53 -11.33 8.49
N MET A 172 -0.49 -11.61 9.28
CA MET A 172 0.86 -11.80 8.71
C MET A 172 0.93 -13.01 7.77
N ASP A 173 0.11 -14.04 7.97
CA ASP A 173 0.01 -15.17 7.03
C ASP A 173 -0.60 -14.73 5.69
N THR A 174 -1.68 -13.94 5.70
CA THR A 174 -2.23 -13.38 4.45
C THR A 174 -1.27 -12.37 3.81
N PHE A 175 -0.53 -11.61 4.62
CA PHE A 175 0.48 -10.68 4.12
C PHE A 175 1.59 -11.43 3.37
N ARG A 176 2.15 -12.49 3.95
CA ARG A 176 3.12 -13.35 3.28
C ARG A 176 2.57 -14.00 2.01
N ALA A 177 1.30 -14.41 2.00
CA ALA A 177 0.66 -14.91 0.80
C ALA A 177 0.55 -13.83 -0.29
N ASP A 178 0.18 -12.60 0.07
CA ASP A 178 0.11 -11.46 -0.83
C ASP A 178 1.51 -11.07 -1.35
N VAL A 179 2.55 -11.11 -0.50
CA VAL A 179 3.96 -10.95 -0.90
C VAL A 179 4.36 -12.01 -1.91
N LYS A 180 4.03 -13.28 -1.66
CA LYS A 180 4.30 -14.38 -2.61
C LYS A 180 3.60 -14.16 -3.95
N ALA A 181 2.36 -13.69 -3.95
CA ALA A 181 1.62 -13.37 -5.16
C ALA A 181 2.28 -12.20 -5.93
N ALA A 182 2.69 -11.14 -5.23
CA ALA A 182 3.42 -10.01 -5.81
C ALA A 182 4.80 -10.43 -6.35
N MET A 183 5.41 -11.48 -5.78
CA MET A 183 6.63 -12.05 -6.34
C MET A 183 6.38 -12.75 -7.69
N GLY A 184 5.26 -13.47 -7.84
CA GLY A 184 4.91 -14.23 -9.05
C GLY A 184 4.28 -13.42 -10.19
N ASN A 185 3.66 -12.28 -9.88
CA ASN A 185 2.92 -11.46 -10.85
C ASN A 185 3.79 -10.40 -11.58
N GLU A 186 5.12 -10.43 -11.45
CA GLU A 186 5.99 -9.57 -12.26
C GLU A 186 6.52 -10.31 -13.49
N SER A 187 5.79 -10.17 -14.60
CA SER A 187 6.42 -10.07 -15.91
C SER A 187 7.30 -8.80 -15.94
N LYS A 188 8.62 -8.97 -15.70
CA LYS A 188 9.76 -8.06 -15.95
C LYS A 188 9.70 -6.60 -15.44
N PRO A 189 10.86 -6.00 -15.09
CA PRO A 189 10.92 -4.60 -14.72
C PRO A 189 10.88 -3.74 -15.98
N GLU A 190 9.83 -2.93 -16.12
CA GLU A 190 9.89 -1.76 -16.98
C GLU A 190 9.02 -0.67 -16.33
N ASN A 191 9.66 0.39 -15.85
CA ASN A 191 8.97 1.67 -15.79
C ASN A 191 8.72 2.08 -17.24
N PRO A 192 7.45 2.37 -17.59
CA PRO A 192 7.17 3.74 -17.96
C PRO A 192 6.15 4.37 -17.01
N LYS A 193 6.20 5.70 -16.93
CA LYS A 193 5.13 6.57 -16.45
C LYS A 193 3.74 6.06 -16.85
N PRO A 194 2.66 6.42 -16.11
CA PRO A 194 1.31 6.20 -16.61
C PRO A 194 1.14 6.94 -17.94
N GLU A 195 1.23 6.21 -19.05
CA GLU A 195 0.68 6.65 -20.32
C GLU A 195 -0.84 6.54 -20.20
N ASP A 196 -1.55 7.61 -20.55
CA ASP A 196 -2.96 7.52 -20.93
C ASP A 196 -3.14 6.30 -21.85
N PRO A 197 -4.19 5.48 -21.69
CA PRO A 197 -4.39 4.36 -22.59
C PRO A 197 -4.41 4.89 -24.02
N LYS A 198 -3.39 4.52 -24.80
CA LYS A 198 -3.37 4.71 -26.25
C LYS A 198 -4.69 4.15 -26.77
N PRO A 199 -5.42 4.89 -27.62
CA PRO A 199 -6.70 4.41 -28.14
C PRO A 199 -6.43 3.09 -28.87
N GLU A 200 -6.99 1.99 -28.37
CA GLU A 200 -7.01 0.72 -29.09
C GLU A 200 -7.66 0.98 -30.46
N GLU A 201 -6.92 0.69 -31.53
CA GLU A 201 -7.46 0.79 -32.89
C GLU A 201 -8.68 -0.13 -33.01
N ASN A 202 -9.76 0.42 -33.56
CA ASN A 202 -11.04 -0.24 -33.85
C ASN A 202 -12.06 -0.43 -32.71
N VAL A 203 -11.98 0.33 -31.62
CA VAL A 203 -13.09 0.44 -30.63
C VAL A 203 -14.32 1.13 -31.25
N GLN A 204 -15.50 0.50 -31.14
CA GLN A 204 -16.77 1.00 -31.68
C GLN A 204 -17.81 1.31 -30.60
N TYR A 205 -17.67 0.74 -29.39
CA TYR A 205 -18.64 0.85 -28.31
C TYR A 205 -17.93 1.11 -26.97
N TYR A 206 -18.44 2.05 -26.20
CA TYR A 206 -18.02 2.32 -24.82
C TYR A 206 -19.16 2.00 -23.86
N VAL A 207 -18.84 1.56 -22.65
CA VAL A 207 -19.85 1.42 -21.59
C VAL A 207 -19.68 2.57 -20.61
N GLN A 208 -20.73 3.37 -20.41
CA GLN A 208 -20.73 4.48 -19.47
C GLN A 208 -21.55 4.10 -18.23
N ALA A 209 -20.98 4.27 -17.04
CA ALA A 209 -21.58 3.92 -15.74
C ALA A 209 -21.92 5.15 -14.87
N GLY A 210 -21.85 6.36 -15.45
CA GLY A 210 -22.22 7.60 -14.75
C GLY A 210 -21.78 8.86 -15.49
N SER A 211 -22.41 9.99 -15.16
CA SER A 211 -22.07 11.31 -15.70
C SER A 211 -22.40 12.39 -14.67
N PHE A 212 -21.38 13.06 -14.15
CA PHE A 212 -21.51 14.00 -13.03
C PHE A 212 -21.03 15.40 -13.41
N LYS A 213 -21.61 16.43 -12.80
CA LYS A 213 -21.04 17.79 -12.88
C LYS A 213 -19.84 17.95 -11.95
N ASP A 214 -19.86 17.24 -10.83
CA ASP A 214 -18.82 17.26 -9.80
C ASP A 214 -17.81 16.11 -10.01
N GLU A 215 -16.52 16.47 -9.99
CA GLU A 215 -15.42 15.54 -10.19
C GLU A 215 -15.26 14.54 -9.04
N LYS A 216 -15.48 14.97 -7.79
CA LYS A 216 -15.37 14.11 -6.62
C LYS A 216 -16.47 13.05 -6.64
N MET A 217 -17.68 13.38 -7.07
CA MET A 217 -18.75 12.39 -7.24
C MET A 217 -18.42 11.35 -8.30
N ALA A 218 -17.88 11.78 -9.46
CA ALA A 218 -17.46 10.85 -10.50
C ALA A 218 -16.34 9.91 -10.02
N ASN A 219 -15.36 10.46 -9.30
CA ASN A 219 -14.25 9.68 -8.73
C ASN A 219 -14.72 8.73 -7.63
N SER A 220 -15.69 9.14 -6.80
CA SER A 220 -16.29 8.27 -5.78
C SER A 220 -17.02 7.08 -6.39
N LEU A 221 -17.87 7.29 -7.40
CA LEU A 221 -18.54 6.17 -8.06
C LEU A 221 -17.54 5.29 -8.84
N SER A 222 -16.55 5.89 -9.49
CA SER A 222 -15.46 5.15 -10.14
C SER A 222 -14.72 4.26 -9.13
N ALA A 223 -14.44 4.76 -7.92
CA ALA A 223 -13.79 3.96 -6.87
C ALA A 223 -14.68 2.81 -6.37
N VAL A 224 -16.00 3.02 -6.26
CA VAL A 224 -16.97 1.98 -5.90
C VAL A 224 -17.01 0.88 -6.96
N LEU A 225 -17.07 1.26 -8.24
CA LEU A 225 -17.06 0.33 -9.37
C LEU A 225 -15.76 -0.48 -9.42
N ASN A 226 -14.61 0.18 -9.27
CA ASN A 226 -13.30 -0.48 -9.17
C ASN A 226 -13.21 -1.46 -8.00
N LYS A 227 -13.75 -1.10 -6.81
CA LYS A 227 -13.79 -2.00 -5.64
C LYS A 227 -14.63 -3.26 -5.90
N LYS A 228 -15.66 -3.16 -6.74
CA LYS A 228 -16.49 -4.29 -7.18
C LYS A 228 -15.92 -5.03 -8.40
N GLY A 229 -14.68 -4.73 -8.80
CA GLY A 229 -13.99 -5.41 -9.89
C GLY A 229 -14.28 -4.87 -11.29
N PHE A 230 -14.98 -3.74 -11.41
CA PHE A 230 -15.19 -3.06 -12.69
C PHE A 230 -14.11 -2.01 -12.89
N GLN A 231 -13.20 -2.23 -13.83
CA GLN A 231 -12.20 -1.22 -14.17
C GLN A 231 -12.88 0.00 -14.81
N THR A 232 -12.71 1.17 -14.20
CA THR A 232 -13.34 2.41 -14.68
C THR A 232 -12.40 3.59 -14.79
N PHE A 233 -12.68 4.47 -15.76
CA PHE A 233 -11.96 5.71 -16.02
C PHE A 233 -12.93 6.90 -16.01
N VAL A 234 -12.50 8.02 -15.42
CA VAL A 234 -13.28 9.27 -15.44
C VAL A 234 -12.75 10.18 -16.53
N LYS A 235 -13.60 10.59 -17.47
CA LYS A 235 -13.25 11.50 -18.57
C LYS A 235 -14.12 12.75 -18.55
N LYS A 236 -13.49 13.92 -18.65
CA LYS A 236 -14.20 15.19 -18.79
C LYS A 236 -14.62 15.41 -20.25
N VAL A 237 -15.93 15.49 -20.51
CA VAL A 237 -16.53 15.73 -21.84
C VAL A 237 -17.69 16.71 -21.67
N ASN A 238 -17.69 17.81 -22.44
CA ASN A 238 -18.76 18.82 -22.42
C ASN A 238 -19.15 19.28 -21.00
N LYS A 239 -18.15 19.62 -20.18
CA LYS A 239 -18.30 20.05 -18.77
C LYS A 239 -18.85 19.01 -17.80
N LEU A 240 -18.94 17.74 -18.21
CA LEU A 240 -19.34 16.62 -17.36
C LEU A 240 -18.19 15.63 -17.19
N TYR A 241 -18.12 14.99 -16.03
CA TYR A 241 -17.22 13.90 -15.69
C TYR A 241 -17.95 12.58 -15.91
N LYS A 242 -17.63 11.91 -17.01
CA LYS A 242 -18.24 10.65 -17.45
C LYS A 242 -17.40 9.47 -17.01
N ILE A 243 -18.04 8.45 -16.46
CA ILE A 243 -17.37 7.23 -16.01
C ILE A 243 -17.48 6.18 -17.12
N GLN A 244 -16.36 5.82 -17.72
CA GLN A 244 -16.25 4.73 -18.69
C GLN A 244 -15.87 3.44 -17.95
N ALA A 245 -16.67 2.40 -18.10
CA ALA A 245 -16.50 1.08 -17.49
C ALA A 245 -16.19 -0.03 -18.51
N GLY A 246 -15.64 0.35 -19.66
CA GLY A 246 -15.18 -0.56 -20.71
C GLY A 246 -15.17 0.07 -22.10
N ALA A 247 -14.38 -0.52 -22.99
CA ALA A 247 -14.27 -0.19 -24.41
C ALA A 247 -14.28 -1.50 -25.21
N PHE A 248 -15.09 -1.57 -26.26
CA PHE A 248 -15.36 -2.81 -26.99
C PHE A 248 -15.48 -2.56 -28.49
N ARG A 249 -15.06 -3.55 -29.28
CA ARG A 249 -15.30 -3.59 -30.73
C ARG A 249 -16.72 -4.02 -31.07
N ASP A 250 -17.30 -4.95 -30.31
CA ASP A 250 -18.59 -5.55 -30.60
C ASP A 250 -19.66 -5.13 -29.58
N ARG A 251 -20.86 -4.80 -30.08
CA ARG A 251 -21.99 -4.37 -29.23
C ARG A 251 -22.40 -5.44 -28.22
N GLU A 252 -22.27 -6.71 -28.58
CA GLU A 252 -22.63 -7.83 -27.70
C GLU A 252 -21.75 -7.87 -26.43
N ASN A 253 -20.44 -7.65 -26.58
CA ASN A 253 -19.52 -7.61 -25.44
C ASN A 253 -19.76 -6.38 -24.56
N ALA A 254 -20.09 -5.23 -25.17
CA ALA A 254 -20.53 -4.06 -24.42
C ALA A 254 -21.86 -4.32 -23.67
N ALA A 255 -22.80 -5.06 -24.26
CA ALA A 255 -24.05 -5.44 -23.60
C ALA A 255 -23.83 -6.38 -22.41
N LYS A 256 -22.89 -7.35 -22.53
CA LYS A 256 -22.49 -8.22 -21.41
C LYS A 256 -21.93 -7.40 -20.25
N MET A 257 -21.11 -6.38 -20.52
CA MET A 257 -20.59 -5.49 -19.47
C MET A 257 -21.70 -4.65 -18.83
N VAL A 258 -22.64 -4.11 -19.61
CA VAL A 258 -23.82 -3.42 -19.05
C VAL A 258 -24.65 -4.33 -18.16
N GLN A 259 -24.86 -5.59 -18.56
CA GLN A 259 -25.60 -6.54 -17.74
C GLN A 259 -24.88 -6.82 -16.41
N LYS A 260 -23.56 -7.05 -16.43
CA LYS A 260 -22.76 -7.24 -15.20
C LYS A 260 -22.86 -6.04 -14.26
N LEU A 261 -22.81 -4.82 -14.80
CA LEU A 261 -22.96 -3.59 -14.01
C LEU A 261 -24.36 -3.50 -13.40
N LYS A 262 -25.42 -3.80 -14.18
CA LYS A 262 -26.81 -3.84 -13.70
C LYS A 262 -27.01 -4.89 -12.60
N ASP A 263 -26.51 -6.11 -12.80
CA ASP A 263 -26.58 -7.19 -11.82
C ASP A 263 -25.84 -6.81 -10.51
N ALA A 264 -24.80 -5.98 -10.61
CA ALA A 264 -24.07 -5.42 -9.47
C ALA A 264 -24.73 -4.16 -8.86
N GLY A 265 -25.87 -3.72 -9.39
CA GLY A 265 -26.67 -2.59 -8.90
C GLY A 265 -26.27 -1.23 -9.49
N PHE A 266 -25.57 -1.18 -10.62
CA PHE A 266 -25.13 0.07 -11.26
C PHE A 266 -25.82 0.28 -12.60
N GLU A 267 -26.39 1.46 -12.76
CA GLU A 267 -26.88 1.89 -14.05
C GLU A 267 -25.73 2.12 -15.02
N SER A 268 -25.87 1.60 -16.23
CA SER A 268 -24.91 1.80 -17.30
C SER A 268 -25.55 1.65 -18.67
N PHE A 269 -24.92 2.23 -19.69
CA PHE A 269 -25.39 2.18 -21.07
C PHE A 269 -24.25 2.18 -22.08
N ILE A 270 -24.55 1.68 -23.28
CA ILE A 270 -23.60 1.61 -24.39
C ILE A 270 -23.62 2.93 -25.17
N ILE A 271 -22.45 3.49 -25.42
CA ILE A 271 -22.23 4.63 -26.30
C ILE A 271 -21.50 4.13 -27.55
N LYS A 272 -22.11 4.30 -28.72
CA LYS A 272 -21.42 4.03 -29.99
C LYS A 272 -20.43 5.17 -30.26
N LYS A 273 -19.20 4.84 -30.63
CA LYS A 273 -18.23 5.81 -31.12
C LYS A 273 -18.79 6.39 -32.42
N SER A 274 -18.98 7.71 -32.43
CA SER A 274 -19.39 8.50 -33.61
C SER A 274 -18.27 8.55 -34.63
#